data_AF-A0A6L3T0Y0-F1
#
_entry.id   AF-A0A6L3T0Y0-F1
#
_cell.length_a   1.000
_cell.length_b   1.000
_cell.length_c   1.000
_cell.angle_alpha   90.00
_cell.angle_beta   90.00
_cell.angle_gamma   90.00
#
_symmetry.space_group_name_H-M   'P 1'
#
loop_
_entity.id
_entity.type
_entity.pdbx_description
1 polymer ?
#
loop_
_entity_poly.entity_id
_entity_poly.type
_entity_poly.pdbx_seq_one_letter_code
_entity_poly.pdbx_strand_id
1 'polypeptide(L)'
;MLALWRSWNPIAINGREAGQLAQLISATEILHERRWRAARDGDPAASAAVAIDHLHRARTWSPLTDVIMGNLILRAWEGDATAPVIIDLALRMFGEQLPDGPVLTRHGDPGARRPRPTTRGPSRRHHNEAASSRRSQHRRPKLVRVRQGGCE
;
A
#
# COMPACT_ATOMS: atom_id res chain seq x y z
N MET A 1 -2.40 -1.03 19.56
CA MET A 1 -2.15 -1.27 18.12
C MET A 1 -1.06 -0.37 17.55
N LEU A 2 -0.99 0.91 17.91
CA LEU A 2 0.09 1.80 17.45
C LEU A 2 1.50 1.38 17.92
N ALA A 3 1.62 0.61 19.00
CA ALA A 3 2.88 0.04 19.48
C ALA A 3 3.42 -1.13 18.62
N LEU A 4 2.77 -1.51 17.52
CA LEU A 4 3.13 -2.70 16.74
C LEU A 4 4.50 -2.61 16.05
N TRP A 5 5.02 -1.39 15.84
CA TRP A 5 6.39 -1.20 15.33
C TRP A 5 7.47 -1.64 16.33
N ARG A 6 7.13 -1.74 17.63
CA ARG A 6 8.06 -2.10 18.70
C ARG A 6 8.50 -3.57 18.66
N SER A 7 7.68 -4.43 18.07
CA SER A 7 7.92 -5.85 17.85
C SER A 7 8.00 -6.18 16.36
N TRP A 8 8.40 -5.21 15.54
CA TRP A 8 8.25 -5.22 14.08
C TRP A 8 8.56 -6.60 13.47
N ASN A 9 7.54 -7.20 12.87
CA ASN A 9 7.65 -8.31 11.93
C ASN A 9 6.71 -8.00 10.75
N PRO A 10 7.21 -7.54 9.60
CA PRO A 10 6.40 -7.10 8.48
C PRO A 10 5.65 -8.27 7.83
N ILE A 11 6.05 -9.51 8.10
CA ILE A 11 5.39 -10.73 7.62
C ILE A 11 4.14 -11.05 8.48
N ALA A 12 4.12 -10.61 9.75
CA ALA A 12 3.06 -10.95 10.71
C ALA A 12 1.77 -10.13 10.53
N ILE A 13 1.84 -8.96 9.88
CA ILE A 13 0.69 -8.06 9.75
C ILE A 13 -0.28 -8.56 8.68
N ASN A 14 -1.49 -8.88 9.11
CA ASN A 14 -2.56 -9.26 8.19
C ASN A 14 -3.35 -8.02 7.70
N GLY A 15 -4.11 -8.17 6.61
CA GLY A 15 -4.85 -7.05 5.99
C GLY A 15 -5.90 -6.41 6.91
N ARG A 16 -6.44 -7.15 7.90
CA ARG A 16 -7.39 -6.60 8.87
C ARG A 16 -6.69 -5.64 9.82
N GLU A 17 -5.54 -6.04 10.35
CA GLU A 17 -4.71 -5.21 11.24
C GLU A 17 -4.23 -3.95 10.52
N ALA A 18 -3.79 -4.09 9.26
CA ALA A 18 -3.43 -2.96 8.42
C ALA A 18 -4.63 -2.00 8.23
N GLY A 19 -5.83 -2.53 7.96
CA GLY A 19 -7.05 -1.72 7.83
C GLY A 19 -7.44 -0.98 9.12
N GLN A 20 -7.37 -1.66 10.26
CA GLN A 20 -7.62 -1.03 11.57
C GLN A 20 -6.57 0.07 11.86
N LEU A 21 -5.32 -0.16 11.47
CA LEU A 21 -4.21 0.76 11.72
C LEU A 21 -4.36 2.01 10.85
N ALA A 22 -4.74 1.81 9.59
CA ALA A 22 -5.10 2.89 8.68
C ALA A 22 -6.27 3.72 9.22
N GLN A 23 -7.30 3.08 9.81
CA GLN A 23 -8.43 3.79 10.40
C GLN A 23 -8.00 4.65 11.60
N LEU A 24 -7.17 4.12 12.50
CA LEU A 24 -6.67 4.86 13.66
C LEU A 24 -5.80 6.06 13.23
N ILE A 25 -4.91 5.86 12.25
CA ILE A 25 -4.04 6.93 11.75
C ILE A 25 -4.86 8.00 11.03
N SER A 26 -5.85 7.60 10.23
CA SER A 26 -6.76 8.54 9.54
C SER A 26 -7.55 9.42 10.53
N ALA A 27 -7.89 8.87 11.69
CA ALA A 27 -8.58 9.61 12.76
C ALA A 27 -7.65 10.51 13.61
N THR A 28 -6.33 10.41 13.44
CA THR A 28 -5.36 11.14 14.26
C THR A 28 -4.88 12.40 13.55
N GLU A 29 -4.92 13.53 14.25
CA GLU A 29 -4.42 14.83 13.76
C GLU A 29 -3.20 15.25 14.59
N ILE A 30 -2.09 15.61 13.92
CA ILE A 30 -0.89 16.14 14.55
C ILE A 30 -0.74 17.60 14.11
N LEU A 31 -1.27 18.52 14.93
CA LEU A 31 -1.43 19.94 14.57
C LEU A 31 -0.10 20.66 14.27
N HIS A 32 1.01 20.22 14.86
CA HIS A 32 2.31 20.89 14.71
C HIS A 32 3.15 20.36 13.54
N GLU A 33 2.68 19.34 12.82
CA GLU A 33 3.43 18.72 11.74
C GLU A 33 2.78 19.00 10.39
N ARG A 34 3.31 19.99 9.67
CA ARG A 34 2.72 20.49 8.40
C ARG A 34 2.60 19.40 7.34
N ARG A 35 3.48 18.39 7.38
CA ARG A 35 3.48 17.28 6.42
C ARG A 35 2.59 16.12 6.87
N TRP A 36 2.03 16.18 8.08
CA TRP A 36 1.23 15.08 8.64
C TRP A 36 0.03 14.75 7.78
N ARG A 37 -0.69 15.75 7.27
CA ARG A 37 -1.86 15.49 6.42
C ARG A 37 -1.51 14.66 5.19
N ALA A 38 -0.45 15.01 4.48
CA ALA A 38 0.01 14.25 3.31
C ALA A 38 0.48 12.84 3.71
N ALA A 39 1.21 12.72 4.81
CA ALA A 39 1.63 11.43 5.34
C ALA A 39 0.44 10.52 5.71
N ARG A 40 -0.59 11.09 6.34
CA ARG A 40 -1.82 10.41 6.73
C ARG A 40 -2.64 9.97 5.52
N ASP A 41 -2.67 10.79 4.48
CA ASP A 41 -3.35 10.50 3.21
C ASP A 41 -2.58 9.48 2.34
N GLY A 42 -1.42 9.00 2.83
CA GLY A 42 -0.68 7.87 2.26
C GLY A 42 0.56 8.23 1.45
N ASP A 43 1.00 9.48 1.45
CA ASP A 43 2.23 9.89 0.75
C ASP A 43 3.46 9.24 1.42
N PRO A 44 4.22 8.37 0.72
CA PRO A 44 5.39 7.71 1.29
C PRO A 44 6.53 8.69 1.64
N ALA A 45 6.77 9.70 0.79
CA ALA A 45 7.82 10.68 1.02
C ALA A 45 7.49 11.60 2.19
N ALA A 46 6.23 12.03 2.31
CA ALA A 46 5.77 12.79 3.47
C ALA A 46 5.86 11.96 4.76
N SER A 47 5.49 10.68 4.71
CA SER A 47 5.59 9.75 5.85
C SER A 47 7.03 9.58 6.33
N ALA A 48 7.96 9.37 5.39
CA ALA A 48 9.39 9.28 5.69
C ALA A 48 9.93 10.60 6.26
N ALA A 49 9.59 11.74 5.67
CA ALA A 49 10.04 13.04 6.13
C ALA A 49 9.57 13.36 7.56
N VAL A 50 8.29 13.14 7.85
CA VAL A 50 7.72 13.32 9.20
C VAL A 50 8.44 12.44 10.21
N ALA A 51 8.70 11.17 9.86
CA ALA A 51 9.39 10.26 10.75
C ALA A 51 10.85 10.68 11.01
N ILE A 52 11.60 11.01 9.98
CA ILE A 52 12.99 11.46 10.12
C ILE A 52 13.06 12.76 10.94
N ASP A 53 12.22 13.74 10.63
CA ASP A 53 12.16 15.02 11.35
C ASP A 53 11.80 14.80 12.83
N HIS A 54 10.87 13.89 13.13
CA HIS A 54 10.52 13.51 14.50
C HIS A 54 11.66 12.81 15.22
N LEU A 55 12.27 11.79 14.61
CA LEU A 55 13.39 11.04 15.19
C LEU A 55 14.59 11.95 15.50
N HIS A 56 14.91 12.89 14.62
CA HIS A 56 15.97 13.87 14.86
C HIS A 56 15.72 14.78 16.05
N ARG A 57 14.45 15.08 16.37
CA ARG A 57 14.07 15.97 17.48
C ARG A 57 13.78 15.22 18.77
N ALA A 58 13.36 13.97 18.67
CA ALA A 58 12.95 13.16 19.80
C ALA A 58 14.16 12.72 20.63
N ARG A 59 14.19 13.12 21.90
CA ARG A 59 15.18 12.63 22.88
C ARG A 59 14.74 11.35 23.58
N THR A 60 13.43 11.13 23.65
CA THR A 60 12.81 9.97 24.27
C THR A 60 11.62 9.48 23.47
N TRP A 61 11.24 8.23 23.71
CA TRP A 61 9.98 7.70 23.20
C TRP A 61 8.78 8.53 23.71
N SER A 62 7.72 8.62 22.88
CA SER A 62 6.46 9.29 23.21
C SER A 62 5.29 8.61 22.47
N PRO A 63 4.03 8.82 22.89
CA PRO A 63 2.86 8.34 22.15
C PRO A 63 2.79 8.84 20.70
N LEU A 64 3.33 10.04 20.44
CA LEU A 64 3.47 10.60 19.10
C LEU A 64 4.38 9.73 18.22
N THR A 65 5.47 9.20 18.81
CA THR A 65 6.34 8.23 18.13
C THR A 65 5.53 7.03 17.66
N ASP A 66 4.63 6.47 18.47
CA ASP A 66 3.83 5.31 18.05
C ASP A 66 2.89 5.62 16.88
N VAL A 67 2.31 6.82 16.83
CA VAL A 67 1.47 7.27 15.71
C VAL A 67 2.28 7.36 14.42
N ILE A 68 3.43 8.03 14.49
CA ILE A 68 4.32 8.27 13.33
C ILE A 68 4.90 6.95 12.83
N MET A 69 5.44 6.13 13.72
CA MET A 69 6.00 4.83 13.37
C MET A 69 4.91 3.86 12.89
N GLY A 70 3.70 3.93 13.45
CA GLY A 70 2.53 3.20 12.96
C GLY A 70 2.18 3.54 11.51
N ASN A 71 2.34 4.79 11.09
CA ASN A 71 2.15 5.15 9.67
C ASN A 71 3.20 4.50 8.78
N LEU A 72 4.47 4.46 9.21
CA LEU A 72 5.51 3.76 8.46
C LEU A 72 5.28 2.24 8.37
N ILE A 73 4.66 1.62 9.37
CA ILE A 73 4.22 0.21 9.26
C ILE A 73 3.30 0.02 8.06
N LEU A 74 2.31 0.91 7.88
CA LEU A 74 1.40 0.85 6.74
C LEU A 74 2.14 1.03 5.42
N ARG A 75 3.07 2.00 5.35
CA ARG A 75 3.86 2.23 4.14
C ARG A 75 4.68 0.99 3.78
N ALA A 76 5.35 0.37 4.76
CA ALA A 76 6.10 -0.87 4.53
C ALA A 76 5.21 -2.03 4.08
N TRP A 77 4.00 -2.14 4.66
CA TRP A 77 3.02 -3.16 4.26
C TRP A 77 2.55 -2.96 2.80
N GLU A 78 2.42 -1.72 2.36
CA GLU A 78 2.10 -1.35 0.97
C GLU A 78 3.30 -1.50 0.01
N GLY A 79 4.49 -1.79 0.53
CA GLY A 79 5.70 -2.06 -0.25
C GLY A 79 6.69 -0.90 -0.36
N ASP A 80 6.55 0.15 0.45
CA ASP A 80 7.59 1.18 0.58
C ASP A 80 8.87 0.58 1.19
N ALA A 81 9.93 0.52 0.40
CA ALA A 81 11.22 -0.02 0.82
C ALA A 81 11.98 0.89 1.80
N THR A 82 11.61 2.17 1.89
CA THR A 82 12.25 3.14 2.78
C THR A 82 11.76 2.99 4.21
N ALA A 83 10.47 2.69 4.38
CA ALA A 83 9.84 2.56 5.68
C ALA A 83 10.58 1.56 6.61
N PRO A 84 10.86 0.30 6.23
CA PRO A 84 11.57 -0.66 7.09
C PRO A 84 12.91 -0.13 7.63
N VAL A 85 13.65 0.62 6.82
CA VAL A 85 14.95 1.20 7.23
C VAL A 85 14.76 2.23 8.35
N ILE A 86 13.74 3.08 8.23
CA ILE A 86 13.43 4.09 9.25
C ILE A 86 12.91 3.43 10.53
N ILE A 87 12.14 2.34 10.44
CA ILE A 87 11.74 1.59 11.64
C ILE A 87 12.96 0.98 12.35
N ASP A 88 13.86 0.35 11.62
CA ASP A 88 15.07 -0.22 12.22
C ASP A 88 15.91 0.86 12.93
N LEU A 89 16.02 2.05 12.33
CA LEU A 89 16.65 3.21 12.98
C LEU A 89 15.94 3.59 14.28
N ALA A 90 14.62 3.73 14.27
CA ALA A 90 13.84 4.09 15.46
C ALA A 90 13.97 3.04 16.57
N LEU A 91 13.97 1.75 16.23
CA LEU A 91 14.17 0.66 17.18
C LEU A 91 15.55 0.72 17.84
N ARG A 92 16.61 1.03 17.07
CA ARG A 92 17.96 1.23 17.64
C ARG A 92 18.04 2.45 18.55
N MET A 93 17.32 3.53 18.22
CA MET A 93 17.32 4.77 19.01
C MET A 93 16.58 4.62 20.33
N PHE A 94 15.44 3.93 20.35
CA PHE A 94 14.57 3.87 21.52
C PHE A 94 14.55 2.53 22.24
N GLY A 95 15.24 1.50 21.73
CA GLY A 95 15.15 0.12 22.21
C GLY A 95 15.15 -0.02 23.73
N GLU A 96 16.09 0.63 24.43
CA GLU A 96 16.19 0.54 25.90
C GLU A 96 15.11 1.32 26.67
N GLN A 97 14.39 2.22 26.00
CA GLN A 97 13.39 3.12 26.59
C GLN A 97 11.95 2.65 26.36
N LEU A 98 11.75 1.57 25.58
CA LEU A 98 10.43 1.04 25.31
C LEU A 98 9.85 0.39 26.58
N PRO A 99 8.63 0.75 27.01
CA PRO A 99 8.03 0.27 28.26
C PRO A 99 7.79 -1.25 28.30
N ASP A 100 7.79 -1.92 27.14
CA ASP A 100 7.61 -3.38 27.01
C ASP A 100 8.88 -4.13 26.58
N GLY A 101 10.01 -3.43 26.43
CA GLY A 101 11.26 -3.97 25.88
C GLY A 101 11.19 -4.29 24.37
N PRO A 102 12.30 -4.20 23.62
CA PRO A 102 12.31 -4.51 22.20
C PRO A 102 12.51 -6.02 22.01
N VAL A 103 11.53 -6.72 21.44
CA VAL A 103 11.73 -8.09 20.94
C VAL A 103 12.45 -8.00 19.59
N LEU A 104 13.76 -7.75 19.63
CA LEU A 104 14.62 -7.71 18.45
C LEU A 104 14.77 -9.12 17.86
N THR A 105 13.76 -9.54 17.08
CA THR A 105 13.89 -10.73 16.25
C THR A 105 14.72 -10.32 15.04
N ARG A 106 16.01 -10.66 15.04
CA ARG A 106 16.99 -10.46 13.96
C ARG A 106 16.34 -10.72 12.58
N HIS A 107 16.07 -9.68 11.80
CA HIS A 107 15.41 -9.82 10.50
C HIS A 107 16.38 -10.31 9.43
N GLY A 108 15.95 -11.35 8.72
CA GLY A 108 16.53 -11.80 7.48
C GLY A 108 16.14 -10.88 6.32
N ASP A 109 17.14 -10.63 5.48
CA ASP A 109 17.17 -10.15 4.10
C ASP A 109 15.91 -9.45 3.51
N PRO A 110 15.97 -8.13 3.20
CA PRO A 110 14.87 -7.38 2.58
C PRO A 110 14.61 -7.71 1.09
N GLY A 111 15.22 -8.77 0.53
CA GLY A 111 15.11 -9.12 -0.89
C GLY A 111 13.91 -9.98 -1.32
N ALA A 112 13.07 -10.48 -0.41
CA ALA A 112 11.99 -11.41 -0.76
C ALA A 112 10.77 -10.69 -1.36
N ARG A 113 10.82 -10.44 -2.68
CA ARG A 113 9.66 -10.02 -3.49
C ARG A 113 8.43 -10.89 -3.19
N ARG A 114 7.36 -10.29 -2.66
CA ARG A 114 6.04 -10.94 -2.62
C ARG A 114 5.43 -10.99 -4.03
N PRO A 115 4.73 -12.08 -4.37
CA PRO A 115 4.02 -12.20 -5.64
C PRO A 115 2.80 -11.27 -5.67
N ARG A 116 2.66 -10.56 -6.79
CA ARG A 116 1.52 -9.69 -7.13
C ARG A 116 0.21 -10.48 -6.97
N PRO A 117 -0.85 -9.93 -6.34
CA PRO A 117 -2.14 -10.60 -6.32
C PRO A 117 -2.69 -10.65 -7.76
N THR A 118 -2.75 -11.85 -8.32
CA THR A 118 -3.46 -12.08 -9.58
C THR A 118 -4.95 -12.16 -9.26
N THR A 119 -5.72 -11.20 -9.77
CA THR A 119 -7.18 -11.25 -9.77
C THR A 119 -7.62 -12.44 -10.62
N ARG A 120 -7.85 -13.61 -10.01
CA ARG A 120 -8.44 -14.78 -10.67
C ARG A 120 -9.84 -15.01 -10.11
N GLY A 121 -10.81 -14.33 -10.71
CA GLY A 121 -12.24 -14.58 -10.52
C GLY A 121 -12.72 -15.80 -11.33
N PRO A 122 -13.79 -16.48 -10.88
CA PRO A 122 -14.04 -17.88 -11.15
C PRO A 122 -14.62 -18.17 -12.54
N SER A 123 -14.06 -19.18 -13.20
CA SER A 123 -14.59 -19.81 -14.39
C SER A 123 -15.84 -20.63 -14.02
N ARG A 124 -17.02 -20.06 -14.26
CA ARG A 124 -18.29 -20.79 -14.22
C ARG A 124 -18.54 -21.38 -15.61
N ARG A 125 -18.27 -22.67 -15.73
CA ARG A 125 -18.81 -23.51 -16.82
C ARG A 125 -20.33 -23.52 -16.67
N HIS A 126 -21.03 -23.00 -17.68
CA HIS A 126 -22.35 -23.51 -18.02
C HIS A 126 -22.27 -24.06 -19.44
N HIS A 127 -22.50 -25.36 -19.52
CA HIS A 127 -22.92 -26.06 -20.71
C HIS A 127 -24.14 -25.35 -21.32
N ASN A 128 -24.13 -25.20 -22.64
CA ASN A 128 -25.30 -25.45 -23.46
C ASN A 128 -24.85 -25.70 -24.91
N GLU A 129 -24.75 -26.99 -25.25
CA GLU A 129 -25.00 -27.47 -26.60
C GLU A 129 -26.50 -27.32 -26.89
N ALA A 130 -26.86 -26.62 -27.97
CA ALA A 130 -28.00 -26.97 -28.82
C ALA A 130 -28.01 -26.12 -30.09
N ALA A 131 -28.34 -26.80 -31.20
CA ALA A 131 -28.67 -26.29 -32.54
C ALA A 131 -27.49 -25.79 -33.41
N SER A 132 -26.92 -26.67 -34.24
CA SER A 132 -27.37 -26.92 -35.63
C SER A 132 -27.29 -25.67 -36.50
N SER A 133 -26.25 -25.56 -37.33
CA SER A 133 -26.23 -26.13 -38.69
C SER A 133 -27.09 -25.34 -39.68
N ARG A 134 -26.41 -24.62 -40.59
CA ARG A 134 -26.66 -24.49 -42.04
C ARG A 134 -26.10 -23.14 -42.50
N ARG A 135 -24.95 -23.18 -43.17
CA ARG A 135 -24.80 -23.28 -44.64
C ARG A 135 -24.82 -21.91 -45.30
N SER A 136 -23.67 -21.68 -45.95
CA SER A 136 -23.59 -21.21 -47.33
C SER A 136 -23.68 -19.71 -47.60
N GLN A 137 -22.55 -19.24 -48.15
CA GLN A 137 -22.48 -18.53 -49.44
C GLN A 137 -23.10 -17.12 -49.47
N HIS A 138 -22.29 -16.09 -49.65
CA HIS A 138 -21.79 -15.63 -50.95
C HIS A 138 -21.45 -14.13 -50.93
N ARG A 139 -20.38 -13.79 -51.66
CA ARG A 139 -20.19 -12.56 -52.45
C ARG A 139 -19.99 -11.21 -51.72
N ARG A 140 -18.72 -10.78 -51.72
CA ARG A 140 -18.31 -9.43 -52.18
C ARG A 140 -18.68 -9.22 -53.66
N PRO A 141 -18.51 -8.03 -54.27
CA PRO A 141 -18.53 -6.63 -53.77
C PRO A 141 -19.41 -5.71 -54.66
N LYS A 142 -19.54 -4.41 -54.35
CA LYS A 142 -19.41 -3.31 -55.35
C LYS A 142 -19.42 -1.92 -54.72
N LEU A 143 -18.58 -1.07 -55.31
CA LEU A 143 -18.42 0.38 -55.12
C LEU A 143 -19.76 1.14 -55.21
N VAL A 144 -19.89 2.23 -54.44
CA VAL A 144 -20.36 3.52 -54.98
C VAL A 144 -19.56 4.66 -54.32
N ARG A 145 -18.89 5.42 -55.18
CA ARG A 145 -18.21 6.69 -54.90
C ARG A 145 -19.27 7.79 -55.03
N VAL A 146 -19.57 8.54 -53.99
CA VAL A 146 -20.39 9.76 -54.10
C VAL A 146 -19.46 10.96 -54.00
N ARG A 147 -19.48 11.76 -55.07
CA ARG A 147 -18.86 13.06 -55.24
C ARG A 147 -19.98 14.01 -55.68
N GLN A 148 -19.82 15.31 -55.41
CA GLN A 148 -20.74 16.46 -55.62
C GLN A 148 -21.57 16.79 -54.38
N GLY A 149 -21.73 18.02 -53.92
CA GLY A 149 -21.37 19.40 -54.34
C GLY A 149 -21.86 20.31 -53.19
N GLY A 150 -21.64 21.61 -53.08
CA GLY A 150 -21.06 22.62 -53.97
C GLY A 150 -20.80 23.89 -53.13
N CYS A 151 -20.06 24.82 -53.73
CA CYS A 151 -19.90 26.17 -53.23
C CYS A 151 -20.95 27.05 -53.89
N GLU A 152 -21.69 27.81 -53.08
CA GLU A 152 -22.16 29.17 -53.37
C GLU A 152 -21.95 30.01 -52.11
#